data_AF-A0AAW9XFC4-F1
#
_entry.id   AF-A0AAW9XFC4-F1
#
_cell.length_a   1.000
_cell.length_b   1.000
_cell.length_c   1.000
_cell.angle_alpha   90.00
_cell.angle_beta   90.00
_cell.angle_gamma   90.00
#
_symmetry.space_group_name_H-M   'P 1'
#
loop_
_entity.id
_entity.type
_entity.pdbx_description
1 polymer ?
#
loop_
_entity_poly.entity_id
_entity_poly.type
_entity_poly.pdbx_seq_one_letter_code
_entity_poly.pdbx_strand_id
1 'polypeptide(L)'
;TYAYEATTNLNVELKTPILPETPVSFTTWFGTFPETNQLRRSVNQFIDAVRPRPYKPYLHYNSWMDIGFFTPYSEQDVIGRMDEWNKEFIAGRGVALDAFLLDDGWDDRTGRWLFGPAFSNGFGKVREKADSLHSSV
;
A
#
# COMPACT_ATOMS: atom_id res chain seq x y z
N THR A 1 -44.60 -8.38 16.58
CA THR A 1 -43.19 -7.98 16.58
C THR A 1 -43.11 -6.56 16.07
N TYR A 2 -42.69 -5.61 16.90
CA TYR A 2 -42.51 -4.23 16.45
C TYR A 2 -41.28 -4.19 15.53
N ALA A 3 -41.50 -4.00 14.24
CA ALA A 3 -40.44 -3.59 13.34
C ALA A 3 -40.11 -2.14 13.71
N TYR A 4 -38.95 -1.90 14.30
CA TYR A 4 -38.47 -0.54 14.50
C TYR A 4 -38.25 0.08 13.11
N GLU A 5 -39.01 1.13 12.79
CA GLU A 5 -38.67 2.02 11.69
C GLU A 5 -37.48 2.86 12.14
N ALA A 6 -36.28 2.48 11.65
CA ALA A 6 -35.09 3.29 11.81
C ALA A 6 -34.75 3.92 10.47
N THR A 7 -34.69 5.24 10.43
CA THR A 7 -34.20 5.98 9.27
C THR A 7 -32.70 6.22 9.43
N THR A 8 -31.91 5.89 8.41
CA THR A 8 -30.51 6.29 8.31
C THR A 8 -30.34 7.18 7.08
N ASN A 9 -29.55 8.25 7.20
CA ASN A 9 -29.26 9.16 6.11
C ASN A 9 -27.79 9.01 5.70
N LEU A 10 -27.53 8.83 4.40
CA LEU A 10 -26.19 8.95 3.82
C LEU A 10 -26.07 10.32 3.16
N ASN A 11 -25.39 11.25 3.82
CA ASN A 11 -25.07 12.54 3.25
C ASN A 11 -23.65 12.50 2.67
N VAL A 12 -23.50 12.84 1.39
CA VAL A 12 -22.19 12.93 0.74
C VAL A 12 -21.88 14.40 0.46
N GLU A 13 -20.81 14.90 1.06
CA GLU A 13 -20.33 16.24 0.79
C GLU A 13 -19.68 16.32 -0.60
N LEU A 14 -20.08 17.31 -1.40
CA LEU A 14 -19.51 17.57 -2.71
C LEU A 14 -18.55 18.76 -2.63
N LYS A 15 -17.25 18.50 -2.85
CA LYS A 15 -16.24 19.58 -2.92
C LYS A 15 -16.39 20.48 -4.14
N THR A 16 -17.07 19.98 -5.18
CA THR A 16 -17.34 20.70 -6.44
C THR A 16 -18.79 20.52 -6.85
N PRO A 17 -19.46 21.55 -7.44
CA PRO A 17 -20.82 21.42 -7.95
C PRO A 17 -20.95 20.32 -9.01
N ILE A 18 -22.12 19.68 -9.06
CA ILE A 18 -22.48 18.77 -10.16
C ILE A 18 -22.88 19.65 -11.36
N LEU A 19 -22.21 19.48 -12.50
CA LEU A 19 -22.55 20.17 -13.74
C LEU A 19 -23.80 19.53 -14.37
N PRO A 20 -24.57 20.29 -15.17
CA PRO A 20 -25.68 19.72 -15.94
C PRO A 20 -25.24 18.47 -16.71
N GLU A 21 -26.08 17.43 -16.69
CA GLU A 21 -25.86 16.16 -17.41
C GLU A 21 -24.63 15.35 -16.97
N THR A 22 -23.94 15.73 -15.88
CA THR A 22 -22.86 14.93 -15.32
C THR A 22 -23.41 13.88 -14.35
N PRO A 23 -23.29 12.57 -14.66
CA PRO A 23 -23.73 11.54 -13.72
C PRO A 23 -22.80 11.51 -12.50
N VAL A 24 -23.39 11.40 -11.31
CA VAL A 24 -22.66 11.08 -10.08
C VAL A 24 -23.13 9.71 -9.60
N SER A 25 -22.18 8.81 -9.38
CA SER A 25 -22.46 7.44 -8.93
C SER A 25 -21.80 7.19 -7.59
N PHE A 26 -22.55 6.60 -6.67
CA PHE A 26 -22.07 6.15 -5.37
C PHE A 26 -22.30 4.65 -5.24
N THR A 27 -21.38 3.96 -4.57
CA THR A 27 -21.57 2.57 -4.15
C THR A 27 -21.73 2.54 -2.64
N THR A 28 -22.87 2.04 -2.19
CA THR A 28 -23.18 1.90 -0.76
C THR A 28 -23.32 0.44 -0.41
N TRP A 29 -22.68 0.01 0.68
CA TRP A 29 -22.81 -1.32 1.24
C TRP A 29 -23.54 -1.23 2.58
N PHE A 30 -24.59 -2.03 2.74
CA PHE A 30 -25.32 -2.19 3.99
C PHE A 30 -25.47 -3.69 4.26
N GLY A 31 -25.46 -4.07 5.53
CA GLY A 31 -25.53 -5.47 5.90
C GLY A 31 -25.88 -5.64 7.38
N THR A 32 -26.25 -6.86 7.72
CA THR A 32 -26.47 -7.28 9.11
C THR A 32 -25.23 -8.00 9.63
N PHE A 33 -25.17 -8.17 10.95
CA PHE A 33 -24.14 -8.94 11.62
C PHE A 33 -24.82 -9.84 12.65
N PRO A 34 -24.33 -11.09 12.83
CA PRO A 34 -25.08 -12.12 13.54
C PRO A 34 -25.11 -11.91 15.06
N GLU A 35 -24.06 -11.31 15.64
CA GLU A 35 -23.92 -11.11 17.08
C GLU A 35 -23.39 -9.70 17.38
N THR A 36 -23.97 -9.02 18.38
CA THR A 36 -23.63 -7.62 18.71
C THR A 36 -22.15 -7.42 19.08
N ASN A 37 -21.51 -8.43 19.64
CA ASN A 37 -20.09 -8.46 20.01
C ASN A 37 -19.15 -8.93 18.88
N GLN A 38 -19.67 -9.31 17.70
CA GLN A 38 -18.88 -9.79 16.55
C GLN A 38 -18.90 -8.82 15.36
N LEU A 39 -19.24 -7.55 15.56
CA LEU A 39 -19.26 -6.56 14.48
C LEU A 39 -17.93 -6.50 13.71
N ARG A 40 -16.79 -6.44 14.43
CA ARG A 40 -15.45 -6.45 13.81
C ARG A 40 -15.23 -7.68 12.91
N ARG A 41 -15.67 -8.86 13.34
CA ARG A 41 -15.51 -10.10 12.55
C ARG A 41 -16.34 -10.03 11.27
N SER A 42 -17.58 -9.58 11.37
CA SER A 42 -18.50 -9.45 10.25
C SER A 42 -18.00 -8.42 9.23
N VAL A 43 -17.50 -7.27 9.71
CA VAL A 43 -16.85 -6.26 8.86
C VAL A 43 -15.61 -6.83 8.18
N ASN A 44 -14.77 -7.59 8.89
CA ASN A 44 -13.59 -8.21 8.28
C ASN A 44 -13.96 -9.21 7.17
N GLN A 45 -15.01 -10.01 7.35
CA GLN A 45 -15.52 -10.93 6.33
C GLN A 45 -16.05 -10.17 5.11
N PHE A 46 -16.84 -9.12 5.34
CA PHE A 46 -17.31 -8.24 4.27
C PHE A 46 -16.13 -7.64 3.48
N ILE A 47 -15.16 -7.06 4.20
CA ILE A 47 -13.97 -6.47 3.61
C ILE A 47 -13.16 -7.51 2.82
N ASP A 48 -13.03 -8.75 3.30
CA ASP A 48 -12.36 -9.81 2.53
C ASP A 48 -13.13 -10.18 1.25
N ALA A 49 -14.47 -10.20 1.29
CA ALA A 49 -15.30 -10.51 0.12
C ALA A 49 -15.28 -9.42 -0.97
N VAL A 50 -15.07 -8.16 -0.61
CA VAL A 50 -15.07 -7.04 -1.58
C VAL A 50 -13.68 -6.55 -1.96
N ARG A 51 -12.61 -7.05 -1.32
CA ARG A 51 -11.25 -6.67 -1.68
C ARG A 51 -10.93 -7.15 -3.10
N PRO A 52 -10.24 -6.33 -3.92
CA PRO A 52 -9.73 -6.76 -5.22
C PRO A 52 -8.70 -7.90 -5.13
N ARG A 53 -8.05 -8.07 -3.97
CA ARG A 53 -7.02 -9.08 -3.70
C ARG A 53 -7.39 -9.82 -2.41
N PRO A 54 -7.27 -11.17 -2.36
CA PRO A 54 -7.44 -11.92 -1.12
C PRO A 54 -6.61 -11.33 0.02
N TYR A 55 -7.15 -11.34 1.24
CA TYR A 55 -6.39 -10.94 2.42
C TYR A 55 -5.18 -11.84 2.60
N LYS A 56 -3.99 -11.26 2.39
CA LYS A 56 -2.72 -11.89 2.73
C LYS A 56 -1.72 -10.85 3.25
N PRO A 57 -0.87 -11.19 4.23
CA PRO A 57 0.26 -10.36 4.61
C PRO A 57 1.11 -9.98 3.40
N TYR A 58 1.71 -8.80 3.45
CA TYR A 58 2.67 -8.31 2.46
C TYR A 58 3.85 -7.71 3.22
N LEU A 59 4.80 -8.58 3.57
CA LEU A 59 5.95 -8.23 4.38
C LEU A 59 6.95 -7.50 3.50
N HIS A 60 7.19 -6.23 3.78
CA HIS A 60 8.10 -5.42 2.99
C HIS A 60 9.02 -4.59 3.88
N TYR A 61 10.22 -4.35 3.38
CA TYR A 61 11.09 -3.27 3.85
C TYR A 61 10.57 -1.95 3.30
N ASN A 62 10.61 -0.87 4.08
CA ASN A 62 10.31 0.49 3.61
C ASN A 62 11.52 1.39 3.93
N SER A 63 12.01 2.13 2.94
CA SER A 63 13.23 2.94 3.07
C SER A 63 13.07 4.20 3.91
N TRP A 64 11.85 4.69 4.18
CA TRP A 64 11.62 6.00 4.81
C TRP A 64 12.31 6.14 6.16
N MET A 65 12.20 5.14 7.04
CA MET A 65 12.78 5.18 8.38
C MET A 65 14.21 4.60 8.46
N ASP A 66 14.82 4.29 7.31
CA ASP A 66 16.19 3.76 7.22
C ASP A 66 17.08 4.73 6.43
N ILE A 67 17.11 4.61 5.10
CA ILE A 67 18.00 5.40 4.22
C ILE A 67 17.34 6.67 3.65
N GLY A 68 16.01 6.81 3.80
CA GLY A 68 15.23 7.86 3.14
C GLY A 68 14.76 9.02 4.02
N PHE A 69 15.02 9.00 5.33
CA PHE A 69 14.37 9.93 6.26
C PHE A 69 14.81 11.39 6.03
N PHE A 70 13.99 12.13 5.27
CA PHE A 70 14.28 13.49 4.79
C PHE A 70 15.54 13.63 3.92
N THR A 71 16.15 12.53 3.48
CA THR A 71 17.41 12.51 2.73
C THR A 71 17.28 11.79 1.40
N PRO A 72 17.87 12.30 0.30
CA PRO A 72 18.03 11.50 -0.90
C PRO A 72 18.94 10.31 -0.62
N TYR A 73 18.75 9.24 -1.37
CA TYR A 73 19.60 8.06 -1.33
C TYR A 73 19.91 7.58 -2.75
N SER A 74 20.87 6.67 -2.87
CA SER A 74 21.36 6.17 -4.15
C SER A 74 20.97 4.71 -4.41
N GLU A 75 21.12 4.29 -5.67
CA GLU A 75 21.06 2.87 -6.06
C GLU A 75 21.96 2.01 -5.16
N GLN A 76 23.16 2.49 -4.83
CA GLN A 76 24.11 1.74 -4.01
C GLN A 76 23.64 1.58 -2.55
N ASP A 77 22.99 2.59 -1.99
CA ASP A 77 22.44 2.52 -0.63
C ASP A 77 21.31 1.47 -0.57
N VAL A 78 20.44 1.44 -1.58
CA VAL A 78 19.38 0.45 -1.71
C VAL A 78 19.95 -0.96 -1.81
N ILE A 79 20.88 -1.20 -2.74
CA ILE A 79 21.52 -2.51 -2.91
C ILE A 79 22.21 -2.94 -1.61
N GLY A 80 22.89 -2.02 -0.93
CA GLY A 80 23.53 -2.28 0.36
C GLY A 80 22.54 -2.64 1.47
N ARG A 81 21.29 -2.13 1.44
CA ARG A 81 20.22 -2.60 2.37
C ARG A 81 19.66 -3.94 1.97
N MET A 82 19.49 -4.21 0.67
CA MET A 82 19.03 -5.52 0.20
C MET A 82 20.01 -6.63 0.58
N ASP A 83 21.32 -6.35 0.56
CA ASP A 83 22.34 -7.31 1.01
C ASP A 83 22.26 -7.60 2.51
N GLU A 84 22.11 -6.58 3.36
CA GLU A 84 21.95 -6.78 4.81
C GLU A 84 20.64 -7.51 5.15
N TRP A 85 19.53 -7.13 4.53
CA TRP A 85 18.25 -7.83 4.69
C TRP A 85 18.32 -9.27 4.20
N ASN A 86 19.03 -9.53 3.10
CA ASN A 86 19.25 -10.90 2.65
C ASN A 86 20.05 -11.70 3.69
N LYS A 87 21.20 -11.16 4.11
CA LYS A 87 22.11 -11.82 5.05
C LYS A 87 21.42 -12.14 6.38
N GLU A 88 20.75 -11.15 6.97
CA GLU A 88 20.18 -11.31 8.30
C GLU A 88 18.80 -11.95 8.25
N PHE A 89 17.94 -11.53 7.34
CA PHE A 89 16.52 -11.88 7.40
C PHE A 89 16.14 -12.98 6.40
N ILE A 90 16.40 -12.78 5.11
CA ILE A 90 15.92 -13.71 4.07
C ILE A 90 16.67 -15.04 4.15
N ALA A 91 17.98 -15.04 3.90
CA ALA A 91 18.81 -16.22 4.00
C ALA A 91 19.11 -16.57 5.46
N GLY A 92 19.40 -15.56 6.30
CA GLY A 92 19.79 -15.78 7.70
C GLY A 92 18.69 -16.39 8.57
N ARG A 93 17.41 -16.11 8.28
CA ARG A 93 16.27 -16.63 9.06
C ARG A 93 15.28 -17.45 8.21
N GLY A 94 15.51 -17.59 6.91
CA GLY A 94 14.64 -18.35 6.01
C GLY A 94 13.25 -17.72 5.81
N VAL A 95 13.14 -16.40 5.96
CA VAL A 95 11.86 -15.68 5.85
C VAL A 95 11.73 -15.03 4.48
N ALA A 96 10.63 -15.28 3.77
CA ALA A 96 10.34 -14.58 2.53
C ALA A 96 10.00 -13.10 2.80
N LEU A 97 10.69 -12.20 2.12
CA LEU A 97 10.34 -10.78 2.06
C LEU A 97 9.64 -10.53 0.71
N ASP A 98 8.43 -9.99 0.74
CA ASP A 98 7.64 -9.79 -0.48
C ASP A 98 8.18 -8.62 -1.32
N ALA A 99 8.65 -7.54 -0.68
CA ALA A 99 9.11 -6.34 -1.38
C ALA A 99 10.13 -5.49 -0.63
N PHE A 100 10.91 -4.73 -1.39
CA PHE A 100 11.67 -3.56 -0.95
C PHE A 100 10.95 -2.30 -1.46
N LEU A 101 10.21 -1.62 -0.60
CA LEU A 101 9.50 -0.39 -0.92
C LEU A 101 10.46 0.81 -0.81
N LEU A 102 10.69 1.47 -1.94
CA LEU A 102 11.46 2.70 -2.04
C LEU A 102 10.55 3.92 -1.84
N ASP A 103 10.56 4.46 -0.62
CA ASP A 103 9.84 5.66 -0.21
C ASP A 103 10.56 6.94 -0.71
N ASP A 104 10.09 8.12 -0.30
CA ASP A 104 10.61 9.42 -0.75
C ASP A 104 12.15 9.53 -0.71
N GLY A 105 12.76 10.10 -1.76
CA GLY A 105 14.21 10.35 -1.85
C GLY A 105 14.94 9.76 -3.05
N TRP A 106 14.27 8.96 -3.90
CA TRP A 106 14.85 8.43 -5.14
C TRP A 106 14.68 9.34 -6.36
N ASP A 107 13.72 10.27 -6.29
CA ASP A 107 13.21 11.05 -7.41
C ASP A 107 13.87 12.43 -7.56
N ASP A 108 13.57 13.07 -8.69
CA ASP A 108 13.93 14.45 -8.98
C ASP A 108 13.04 15.41 -8.17
N ARG A 109 13.64 16.04 -7.16
CA ARG A 109 12.97 16.98 -6.24
C ARG A 109 12.61 18.34 -6.86
N THR A 110 12.73 18.52 -8.18
CA THR A 110 12.26 19.73 -8.88
C THR A 110 10.73 19.78 -9.07
N GLY A 111 10.01 18.76 -8.60
CA GLY A 111 8.55 18.64 -8.76
C GLY A 111 8.14 17.90 -10.04
N ARG A 112 9.12 17.34 -10.75
CA ARG A 112 8.88 16.44 -11.90
C ARG A 112 8.96 15.00 -11.39
N TRP A 113 8.02 14.16 -11.81
CA TRP A 113 8.07 12.73 -11.55
C TRP A 113 9.10 12.05 -12.46
N LEU A 114 10.38 12.24 -12.16
CA LEU A 114 11.54 11.69 -12.86
C LEU A 114 12.50 11.07 -11.85
N PHE A 115 13.38 10.18 -12.32
CA PHE A 115 14.46 9.68 -11.48
C PHE A 115 15.45 10.79 -11.12
N GLY A 116 15.91 10.79 -9.87
CA GLY A 116 17.02 11.63 -9.44
C GLY A 116 18.34 11.18 -10.09
N PRO A 117 19.40 12.00 -10.04
CA PRO A 117 20.69 11.69 -10.66
C PRO A 117 21.33 10.39 -10.10
N ALA A 118 21.02 10.04 -8.85
CA ALA A 118 21.48 8.82 -8.20
C ALA A 118 20.79 7.54 -8.72
N PHE A 119 19.74 7.69 -9.54
CA PHE A 119 19.00 6.64 -10.24
C PHE A 119 18.89 6.96 -11.74
N SER A 120 19.96 7.49 -12.35
CA SER A 120 19.97 7.91 -13.76
C SER A 120 19.60 6.82 -14.78
N ASN A 121 19.71 5.55 -14.41
CA ASN A 121 19.29 4.39 -15.22
C ASN A 121 17.99 3.74 -14.72
N GLY A 122 17.22 4.45 -13.90
CA GLY A 122 16.03 3.94 -13.23
C GLY A 122 16.33 2.85 -12.20
N PHE A 123 15.35 1.99 -11.94
CA PHE A 123 15.44 0.91 -10.95
C PHE A 123 15.88 -0.45 -11.52
N GLY A 124 16.44 -0.50 -12.74
CA GLY A 124 16.76 -1.76 -13.42
C GLY A 124 17.59 -2.72 -12.56
N LYS A 125 18.71 -2.24 -12.02
CA LYS A 125 19.59 -3.06 -11.16
C LYS A 125 18.98 -3.39 -9.81
N VAL A 126 18.21 -2.46 -9.22
CA VAL A 126 17.50 -2.72 -7.96
C VAL A 126 16.48 -3.85 -8.17
N ARG A 127 15.75 -3.82 -9.28
CA ARG A 127 14.83 -4.89 -9.65
C ARG A 127 15.55 -6.22 -9.86
N GLU A 128 16.63 -6.24 -10.63
CA GLU A 128 17.43 -7.47 -10.83
C GLU A 128 17.90 -8.06 -9.50
N LYS A 129 18.32 -7.20 -8.55
CA LYS A 129 18.67 -7.63 -7.20
C LYS A 129 17.47 -8.18 -6.45
N ALA A 130 16.31 -7.52 -6.50
CA ALA A 130 15.10 -7.98 -5.82
C ALA A 130 14.65 -9.35 -6.35
N ASP A 131 14.66 -9.51 -7.67
CA ASP A 131 14.33 -10.76 -8.36
C ASP A 131 15.26 -11.91 -7.90
N SER A 132 16.56 -11.62 -7.71
CA SER A 132 17.52 -12.61 -7.17
C SER A 132 17.25 -13.04 -5.73
N LEU A 133 16.48 -12.24 -4.98
CA LEU A 133 16.05 -12.50 -3.61
C LEU A 133 14.61 -13.04 -3.54
N HIS A 134 13.97 -13.30 -4.70
CA HIS A 134 12.56 -13.67 -4.81
C HIS A 134 11.61 -12.63 -4.19
N SER A 135 11.98 -11.35 -4.29
CA SER A 135 11.25 -10.18 -3.78
C SER A 135 10.95 -9.22 -4.94
N SER A 136 10.02 -8.28 -4.74
CA SER A 136 9.81 -7.15 -5.67
C SER A 136 10.50 -5.86 -5.18
N VAL A 137 10.52 -4.84 -6.04
CA VAL A 137 10.77 -3.43 -5.74
C VAL A 137 9.67 -2.58 -6.36
#